data_AF-A0A9D6MAW8-F1
#
_entry.id   AF-A0A9D6MAW8-F1
#
_cell.length_a   1.000
_cell.length_b   1.000
_cell.length_c   1.000
_cell.angle_alpha   90.00
_cell.angle_beta   90.00
_cell.angle_gamma   90.00
#
_symmetry.space_group_name_H-M   'P 1'
#
loop_
_entity.id
_entity.type
_entity.pdbx_description
1 polymer ?
#
loop_
_entity_poly.entity_id
_entity_poly.type
_entity_poly.pdbx_seq_one_letter_code
_entity_poly.pdbx_strand_id
1 'polypeptide(L)'
;MAKKVPKALRRKATNNHKPKQPSRKVIERYDTELRKHYGRFVCVVGYKIVSVADGPGEALEIAHKKGYKNARVKRAPLTPDAPDLLFV
;
A
#
# COMPACT_ATOMS: atom_id res chain seq x y z
N MET A 1 -14.35 37.00 24.79
CA MET A 1 -13.02 36.49 25.20
C MET A 1 -12.87 35.04 24.77
N ALA A 2 -11.99 34.73 23.81
CA ALA A 2 -11.74 33.34 23.37
C ALA A 2 -10.85 32.63 24.39
N LYS A 3 -11.39 31.62 25.08
CA LYS A 3 -10.63 30.80 26.04
C LYS A 3 -9.48 30.10 25.29
N LYS A 4 -8.22 30.45 25.60
CA LYS A 4 -7.04 29.80 25.01
C LYS A 4 -7.08 28.31 25.36
N VAL A 5 -7.21 27.46 24.34
CA VAL A 5 -7.23 26.00 24.51
C VAL A 5 -5.94 25.56 25.22
N PRO A 6 -6.01 24.78 26.32
CA PRO A 6 -4.86 24.33 27.09
C PRO A 6 -3.78 23.68 26.21
N LYS A 7 -2.50 24.03 26.42
CA LYS A 7 -1.34 23.53 25.64
C LYS A 7 -1.25 21.99 25.63
N ALA A 8 -1.75 21.33 26.68
CA ALA A 8 -1.85 19.88 26.78
C ALA A 8 -2.84 19.25 25.78
N LEU A 9 -3.94 19.94 25.44
CA LEU A 9 -4.91 19.51 24.43
C LEU A 9 -4.40 19.75 23.00
N ARG A 10 -3.54 20.77 22.79
CA ARG A 10 -2.88 21.00 21.49
C ARG A 10 -1.94 19.86 21.08
N ARG A 11 -1.26 19.22 22.03
CA ARG A 11 -0.25 18.17 21.74
C ARG A 11 -0.84 16.85 21.22
N LYS A 12 -2.12 16.56 21.45
CA LYS A 12 -2.74 15.33 20.93
C LYS A 12 -3.09 15.41 19.44
N ALA A 13 -3.21 16.61 18.87
CA ALA A 13 -3.64 16.79 17.48
C ALA A 13 -2.48 16.78 16.46
N THR A 14 -1.24 17.05 16.86
CA THR A 14 -0.13 17.24 15.91
C THR A 14 0.73 16.01 15.64
N ASN A 15 0.62 14.94 16.45
CA ASN A 15 1.51 13.77 16.33
C ASN A 15 0.90 12.53 15.67
N ASN A 16 -0.40 12.52 15.34
CA ASN A 16 -1.10 11.32 14.89
C ASN A 16 -1.65 11.36 13.45
N HIS A 17 -1.33 12.37 12.65
CA HIS A 17 -1.93 12.53 11.30
C HIS A 17 -0.94 12.47 10.14
N LYS A 18 0.36 12.29 10.39
CA LYS A 18 1.26 11.87 9.31
C LYS A 18 1.27 10.35 9.27
N PRO A 19 0.89 9.70 8.15
CA PRO A 19 1.13 8.28 7.99
C PRO A 19 2.62 8.07 8.25
N LYS A 20 2.96 7.17 9.19
CA LYS A 20 4.35 6.83 9.46
C LYS A 20 4.97 6.40 8.13
N GLN A 21 5.88 7.20 7.61
CA GLN A 21 6.61 6.86 6.40
C GLN A 21 7.28 5.51 6.65
N PRO A 22 7.15 4.53 5.73
CA PRO A 22 7.83 3.25 5.88
C PRO A 22 9.33 3.50 6.00
N SER A 23 10.01 2.65 6.78
CA SER A 23 11.46 2.73 6.83
C SER A 23 12.04 2.38 5.45
N ARG A 24 13.19 2.98 5.11
CA ARG A 24 13.91 2.70 3.85
C ARG A 24 14.11 1.19 3.61
N LYS A 25 14.43 0.43 4.66
CA LYS A 25 14.58 -1.03 4.62
C LYS A 25 13.30 -1.76 4.17
N VAL A 26 12.12 -1.25 4.52
CA VAL A 26 10.84 -1.85 4.10
C VAL A 26 10.61 -1.61 2.61
N ILE A 27 10.93 -0.42 2.11
CA ILE A 27 10.84 -0.09 0.68
C ILE A 27 11.80 -0.96 -0.13
N GLU A 28 13.07 -1.06 0.29
CA GLU A 28 14.08 -1.86 -0.41
C GLU A 28 13.71 -3.35 -0.47
N ARG A 29 13.15 -3.92 0.61
CA ARG A 29 12.65 -5.31 0.61
C ARG A 29 11.48 -5.50 -0.33
N TYR A 30 10.52 -4.58 -0.30
CA TYR A 30 9.35 -4.62 -1.17
C TYR A 30 9.76 -4.53 -2.66
N ASP A 31 10.66 -3.61 -3.01
CA ASP A 31 11.19 -3.48 -4.37
C ASP A 31 11.95 -4.75 -4.82
N THR A 32 12.71 -5.35 -3.91
CA THR A 32 13.44 -6.60 -4.19
C THR A 32 12.46 -7.76 -4.44
N GLU A 33 11.38 -7.85 -3.67
CA GLU A 33 10.35 -8.87 -3.87
C GLU A 33 9.57 -8.65 -5.17
N LEU A 34 9.22 -7.41 -5.51
CA LEU A 34 8.53 -7.07 -6.76
C LEU A 34 9.31 -7.50 -8.00
N ARG A 35 10.63 -7.28 -8.00
CA ARG A 35 11.50 -7.62 -9.15
C ARG A 35 11.48 -9.12 -9.47
N LYS A 36 11.19 -9.98 -8.49
CA LYS A 36 11.05 -11.44 -8.71
C LYS A 36 9.82 -11.80 -9.54
N HIS A 37 8.86 -10.88 -9.65
CA HIS A 37 7.58 -11.11 -10.32
C HIS A 37 7.44 -10.29 -11.61
N TYR A 38 8.56 -9.91 -12.23
CA TYR A 38 8.59 -9.12 -13.46
C TYR A 38 7.64 -9.67 -14.54
N GLY A 39 6.84 -8.80 -15.14
CA GLY A 39 5.89 -9.14 -16.19
C GLY A 39 4.53 -9.68 -15.70
N ARG A 40 4.40 -9.99 -14.40
CA ARG A 40 3.16 -10.52 -13.79
C ARG A 40 2.34 -9.43 -13.10
N PHE A 41 1.07 -9.73 -12.82
CA PHE A 41 0.21 -8.90 -12.00
C PHE A 41 0.39 -9.28 -10.53
N VAL A 42 0.65 -8.27 -9.70
CA VAL A 42 0.87 -8.40 -8.27
C VAL A 42 -0.22 -7.66 -7.53
N CYS A 43 -0.79 -8.29 -6.52
CA CYS A 43 -1.77 -7.68 -5.64
C CYS A 43 -1.08 -7.24 -4.36
N VAL A 44 -1.30 -5.99 -3.95
CA VAL A 44 -0.54 -5.35 -2.89
C VAL A 44 -1.47 -4.77 -1.82
N VAL A 45 -1.08 -4.93 -0.56
CA VAL A 45 -1.71 -4.25 0.58
C VAL A 45 -0.60 -3.52 1.34
N GLY A 46 -0.57 -2.18 1.24
CA GLY A 46 0.54 -1.37 1.74
C GLY A 46 1.84 -1.67 0.99
N TYR A 47 2.81 -2.27 1.69
CA TYR A 47 4.13 -2.69 1.15
C TYR A 47 4.31 -4.21 1.15
N LYS A 48 3.21 -4.97 1.12
CA LYS A 48 3.22 -6.43 1.12
C LYS A 48 2.52 -6.96 -0.12
N ILE A 49 3.20 -7.85 -0.85
CA ILE A 49 2.61 -8.61 -1.95
C ILE A 49 1.77 -9.75 -1.35
N VAL A 50 0.49 -9.82 -1.70
CA VAL A 50 -0.45 -10.82 -1.15
C VAL A 50 -0.77 -11.94 -2.15
N SER A 51 -0.70 -11.65 -3.45
CA SER A 51 -0.89 -12.61 -4.53
C SER A 51 -0.19 -12.14 -5.80
N VAL A 52 0.12 -13.11 -6.67
CA VAL A 52 0.75 -12.90 -7.98
C VAL A 52 0.04 -13.81 -8.96
N ALA A 53 -0.34 -13.28 -10.13
CA ALA A 53 -0.95 -14.04 -11.20
C ALA A 53 -0.61 -13.44 -12.56
N ASP A 54 -0.99 -14.13 -13.63
CA ASP A 54 -0.75 -13.69 -15.00
C ASP A 54 -1.89 -12.79 -15.51
N GLY A 55 -3.07 -12.89 -14.90
CA GLY A 55 -4.19 -11.97 -15.10
C GLY A 55 -4.45 -11.05 -13.90
N PRO A 56 -4.94 -9.81 -14.11
CA PRO A 56 -5.29 -8.89 -13.03
C PRO A 56 -6.48 -9.38 -12.20
N GLY A 57 -7.50 -9.96 -12.84
CA GLY A 57 -8.68 -10.52 -12.16
C GLY A 57 -8.32 -11.70 -11.27
N GLU A 58 -7.47 -12.62 -11.76
CA GLU A 58 -6.99 -13.77 -10.99
C GLU A 58 -6.20 -13.33 -9.76
N ALA A 59 -5.31 -12.35 -9.92
CA ALA A 59 -4.53 -11.81 -8.80
C ALA A 59 -5.45 -11.22 -7.72
N LEU A 60 -6.50 -10.51 -8.12
CA LEU A 60 -7.49 -9.93 -7.19
C LEU A 60 -8.35 -11.00 -6.52
N GLU A 61 -8.84 -11.98 -7.26
CA GLU A 61 -9.66 -13.07 -6.73
C GLU A 61 -8.88 -13.89 -5.69
N ILE A 62 -7.61 -14.22 -5.97
CA ILE A 62 -6.73 -14.91 -5.03
C ILE A 62 -6.51 -14.05 -3.76
N ALA A 63 -6.37 -12.73 -3.91
CA ALA A 63 -6.23 -11.83 -2.76
C ALA A 63 -7.50 -11.80 -1.90
N HIS A 64 -8.67 -11.74 -2.53
CA HIS A 64 -9.97 -11.73 -1.86
C HIS A 64 -10.25 -13.05 -1.14
N LYS A 65 -9.95 -14.19 -1.77
CA LYS A 65 -10.04 -15.51 -1.13
C LYS A 65 -9.17 -15.63 0.13
N LYS A 66 -8.03 -14.93 0.16
CA LYS A 66 -7.15 -14.83 1.34
C LYS A 66 -7.64 -13.83 2.41
N GLY A 67 -8.76 -13.15 2.19
CA GLY A 67 -9.37 -12.20 3.13
C GLY A 67 -8.92 -10.74 2.97
N TYR A 68 -8.11 -10.41 1.96
CA TYR A 68 -7.63 -9.04 1.73
C TYR A 68 -8.60 -8.24 0.85
N LYS A 69 -9.60 -7.59 1.47
CA LYS A 69 -10.64 -6.81 0.76
C LYS A 69 -10.15 -5.49 0.15
N ASN A 70 -9.02 -4.96 0.60
CA ASN A 70 -8.44 -3.68 0.14
C ASN A 70 -7.19 -3.89 -0.73
N ALA A 71 -7.09 -5.03 -1.42
CA ALA A 71 -5.94 -5.32 -2.27
C ALA A 71 -5.99 -4.46 -3.54
N ARG A 72 -4.83 -3.92 -3.94
CA ARG A 72 -4.67 -3.19 -5.20
C ARG A 72 -3.86 -4.02 -6.19
N VAL A 73 -4.35 -4.17 -7.41
CA VAL A 73 -3.61 -4.84 -8.49
C VAL A 73 -2.65 -3.84 -9.13
N LYS A 74 -1.41 -4.27 -9.30
CA LYS A 74 -0.33 -3.53 -9.95
C LYS A 74 0.38 -4.45 -10.94
N ARG A 75 0.88 -3.92 -12.05
CA ARG A 75 1.77 -4.68 -12.94
C ARG A 75 3.20 -4.53 -12.45
N ALA A 76 3.94 -5.63 -12.37
CA ALA A 76 5.35 -5.60 -12.04
C ALA A 76 6.20 -5.45 -13.33
N PRO A 77 7.26 -4.61 -13.34
CA PRO A 77 7.73 -3.77 -12.23
C PRO A 77 6.85 -2.54 -12.06
N LEU A 78 6.80 -2.01 -10.83
CA LEU A 78 6.17 -0.71 -10.59
C LEU A 78 7.01 0.38 -11.26
N THR A 79 6.62 0.77 -12.47
CA THR A 79 7.06 2.04 -13.00
C THR A 79 6.37 3.16 -12.21
N PRO A 80 7.03 4.30 -11.97
CA PRO A 80 6.42 5.46 -11.32
C PRO A 80 5.11 5.89 -11.99
N ASP A 81 4.98 5.59 -13.28
CA ASP A 81 3.87 5.96 -14.15
C ASP A 81 2.82 4.84 -14.34
N ALA A 82 2.98 3.66 -13.72
CA ALA A 82 1.97 2.61 -13.84
C ALA A 82 0.74 3.00 -13.01
N PRO A 83 -0.43 3.29 -13.63
CA PRO A 83 -1.63 3.59 -12.87
C PRO A 83 -2.02 2.38 -12.02
N ASP A 84 -2.49 2.63 -10.79
CA ASP A 84 -3.18 1.61 -10.01
C ASP A 84 -4.35 1.11 -10.87
N LEU A 85 -4.33 -0.17 -11.28
CA LEU A 85 -5.43 -0.78 -12.02
C LEU A 85 -6.57 -1.05 -11.02
N LEU A 86 -7.32 0.01 -10.72
CA LEU A 86 -8.51 -0.05 -9.90
C LEU A 86 -9.66 -0.55 -10.77
N PHE A 87 -9.97 -1.84 -10.66
CA PHE A 87 -11.23 -2.38 -11.16
C PHE A 87 -12.31 -2.03 -10.13
N VAL A 88 -13.27 -1.20 -10.55
CA VAL A 88 -14.46 -0.80 -9.79
C VAL A 88 -15.41 -1.98 -9.66
#